data_AF-A0A2D4HE48-F1
#
_entry.id   AF-A0A2D4HE48-F1
#
_cell.length_a   1.000
_cell.length_b   1.000
_cell.length_c   1.000
_cell.angle_alpha   90.00
_cell.angle_beta   90.00
_cell.angle_gamma   90.00
#
_symmetry.space_group_name_H-M   'P 1'
#
loop_
_entity.id
_entity.type
_entity.pdbx_description
1 polymer ?
#
loop_
_entity_poly.entity_id
_entity_poly.type
_entity_poly.pdbx_seq_one_letter_code
_entity_poly.pdbx_strand_id
1 'polypeptide(L)'
;IFTRAVVSILKKCSLNLQVKSNSMVGGPDPYLKEFGIVVHNEMTELTGRVLPAPMLQYGGRNKTVATPNQGVWDMRGKQFYAGIEIKVWAVACFAPQKQCREDLLK
;
A
#
# COMPACT_ATOMS: atom_id res chain seq x y z
N ILE A 1 -3.65 14.77 -3.57
CA ILE A 1 -2.80 15.08 -4.74
C ILE A 1 -1.52 14.28 -4.59
N PHE A 2 -1.64 12.95 -4.64
CA PHE A 2 -1.54 12.07 -5.82
C PHE A 2 -0.10 11.69 -6.16
N THR A 3 0.41 10.73 -5.38
CA THR A 3 1.15 9.58 -5.89
C THR A 3 0.69 8.36 -5.10
N ARG A 4 -0.52 7.85 -5.40
CA ARG A 4 -0.86 6.45 -5.10
C ARG A 4 -0.07 5.62 -6.11
N ALA A 5 1.18 5.32 -5.76
CA ALA A 5 2.00 4.45 -6.57
C ALA A 5 1.43 3.03 -6.48
N VAL A 6 0.95 2.57 -7.63
CA VAL A 6 0.60 1.17 -7.93
C VAL A 6 1.90 0.36 -7.92
N VAL A 7 2.44 0.01 -6.76
CA VAL A 7 3.61 -0.88 -6.63
C VAL A 7 3.43 -1.85 -5.46
N SER A 8 2.26 -2.48 -5.36
CA SER A 8 2.04 -3.49 -4.31
C SER A 8 1.23 -4.70 -4.75
N ILE A 9 1.09 -4.95 -6.06
CA ILE A 9 0.32 -6.10 -6.56
C ILE A 9 1.07 -7.43 -6.30
N LEU A 10 2.41 -7.47 -6.30
CA LEU A 10 3.15 -8.73 -6.18
C LEU A 10 3.51 -9.16 -4.74
N LYS A 11 3.62 -8.22 -3.78
CA LYS A 11 3.93 -8.60 -2.37
C LYS A 11 2.71 -9.15 -1.61
N LYS A 12 1.48 -8.95 -2.10
CA LYS A 12 0.26 -9.39 -1.42
C LYS A 12 -0.10 -10.86 -1.68
N CYS A 13 0.38 -11.44 -2.78
CA CYS A 13 0.04 -12.83 -3.13
C CYS A 13 0.74 -13.88 -2.25
N SER A 14 1.79 -13.50 -1.50
CA SER A 14 2.55 -14.42 -0.65
C SER A 14 2.16 -14.39 0.82
N LEU A 15 1.27 -13.48 1.25
CA LEU A 15 0.88 -13.33 2.65
C LEU A 15 -0.65 -13.22 2.75
N ASN A 16 -1.28 -14.37 3.04
CA ASN A 16 -2.68 -14.54 3.44
C ASN A 16 -3.72 -14.75 2.33
N LEU A 17 -3.44 -15.60 1.34
CA LEU A 17 -4.52 -16.44 0.79
C LEU A 17 -4.40 -17.86 1.36
N GLN A 18 -4.39 -17.98 2.69
CA GLN A 18 -4.89 -19.21 3.27
C GLN A 18 -6.40 -19.16 3.07
N VAL A 19 -6.87 -19.69 1.94
CA VAL A 19 -8.21 -20.23 1.89
C VAL A 19 -8.20 -21.28 2.98
N LYS A 20 -8.76 -20.93 4.13
CA LYS A 20 -8.98 -21.85 5.23
C LYS A 20 -10.05 -22.81 4.71
N SER A 21 -9.63 -23.80 3.93
CA SER A 21 -10.37 -25.04 3.73
C SER A 21 -10.38 -25.74 5.07
N ASN A 22 -11.17 -25.19 6.00
CA ASN A 22 -11.72 -25.95 7.08
C ASN A 22 -12.72 -26.92 6.41
N SER A 23 -12.17 -28.00 5.86
CA SER A 23 -12.89 -29.26 5.82
C SER A 23 -13.32 -29.53 7.26
N MET A 24 -14.59 -29.30 7.55
CA MET A 24 -15.26 -29.97 8.65
C MET A 24 -14.91 -31.45 8.53
N VAL A 25 -14.37 -31.98 9.63
CA VAL A 25 -14.38 -33.38 10.04
C VAL A 25 -15.04 -34.33 9.02
N GLY A 26 -14.23 -35.02 8.22
CA GLY A 26 -14.68 -36.18 7.44
C GLY A 26 -14.58 -36.05 5.92
N GLY A 27 -13.40 -36.33 5.36
CA GLY A 27 -13.25 -36.71 3.96
C GLY A 27 -13.61 -35.64 2.91
N PRO A 28 -13.50 -35.98 1.62
CA PRO A 28 -13.84 -35.06 0.52
C PRO A 28 -15.34 -34.71 0.57
N ASP A 29 -15.64 -33.43 0.46
CA ASP A 29 -17.02 -32.90 0.47
C ASP A 29 -17.88 -33.62 -0.59
N PRO A 30 -18.96 -34.31 -0.17
CA PRO A 30 -19.80 -35.09 -1.09
C PRO A 30 -20.46 -34.22 -2.17
N TYR A 31 -20.70 -32.92 -1.90
CA TYR A 31 -21.26 -32.00 -2.88
C TYR A 31 -20.24 -31.65 -3.97
N LEU A 32 -18.96 -31.47 -3.63
CA LEU A 32 -17.91 -31.20 -4.62
C LEU A 32 -17.68 -32.37 -5.57
N LYS A 33 -17.86 -33.61 -5.08
CA LYS A 33 -17.71 -34.83 -5.88
C LYS A 33 -18.81 -34.97 -6.94
N GLU A 34 -20.05 -34.58 -6.61
CA GLU A 34 -21.20 -34.64 -7.54
C GLU A 34 -21.01 -33.69 -8.73
N PHE A 35 -20.38 -32.53 -8.50
CA PHE A 35 -20.01 -31.59 -9.56
C PHE A 35 -18.64 -31.86 -10.21
N GLY A 36 -17.97 -32.97 -9.84
CA GLY A 36 -16.66 -33.35 -10.41
C GLY A 36 -15.53 -32.38 -10.07
N ILE A 37 -15.65 -31.59 -9.01
CA ILE A 37 -14.67 -30.58 -8.60
C ILE A 37 -13.58 -31.25 -7.76
N VAL A 38 -12.34 -31.23 -8.24
CA VAL A 38 -11.16 -31.74 -7.52
C VAL A 38 -10.35 -30.57 -6.99
N VAL A 39 -10.21 -30.49 -5.67
CA VAL A 39 -9.42 -29.46 -4.99
C VAL A 39 -8.11 -30.07 -4.52
N HIS A 40 -7.00 -29.58 -5.06
CA HIS A 40 -5.67 -29.94 -4.58
C HIS A 40 -5.32 -29.13 -3.34
N ASN A 41 -4.69 -29.77 -2.35
CA ASN A 41 -4.26 -29.12 -1.10
C ASN A 41 -2.93 -28.35 -1.24
N GLU A 42 -2.34 -28.38 -2.44
CA GLU A 42 -1.08 -27.71 -2.76
C GLU A 42 -1.38 -26.38 -3.45
N MET A 43 -0.62 -25.34 -3.08
CA MET A 43 -0.71 -24.05 -3.76
C MET A 43 -0.09 -24.17 -5.15
N THR A 44 -0.77 -23.64 -6.17
CA THR A 44 -0.24 -23.61 -7.53
C THR A 44 1.06 -22.80 -7.58
N GLU A 45 2.13 -23.41 -8.08
CA GLU A 45 3.40 -22.74 -8.31
C GLU A 45 3.32 -21.81 -9.52
N LEU A 46 3.70 -20.55 -9.34
CA LEU A 46 3.69 -19.55 -10.40
C LEU A 46 5.06 -18.85 -10.45
N THR A 47 5.60 -18.68 -11.66
CA THR A 47 6.83 -17.93 -11.87
C THR A 47 6.54 -16.42 -11.89
N GLY A 48 6.85 -15.76 -10.78
CA GLY A 48 6.81 -14.29 -10.68
C GLY A 48 8.12 -13.63 -11.14
N ARG A 49 8.07 -12.34 -11.47
CA ARG A 49 9.26 -11.49 -11.65
C ARG A 49 9.18 -10.23 -10.80
N VAL A 50 10.29 -9.82 -10.20
CA VAL A 50 10.41 -8.56 -9.47
C VAL A 50 11.05 -7.54 -10.40
N LEU A 51 10.33 -6.48 -10.74
CA LEU A 51 10.86 -5.39 -11.55
C LEU A 51 11.80 -4.50 -10.70
N PRO A 52 12.90 -4.00 -11.27
CA PRO A 52 13.75 -3.04 -10.58
C PRO A 52 12.96 -1.77 -10.24
N ALA A 53 13.31 -1.14 -9.12
CA ALA A 53 12.64 0.07 -8.68
C ALA A 53 12.91 1.23 -9.65
N PRO A 54 11.87 2.01 -10.04
CA PRO A 54 12.07 3.20 -10.86
C PRO A 54 12.74 4.31 -10.05
N MET A 55 13.49 5.17 -10.71
CA MET A 55 14.08 6.37 -10.09
C MET A 55 13.02 7.47 -9.97
N LEU A 56 12.88 8.04 -8.77
CA LEU A 56 11.95 9.15 -8.49
C LEU A 56 12.68 10.48 -8.60
N GLN A 57 12.26 11.34 -9.53
CA GLN A 57 12.81 12.67 -9.69
C GLN A 57 12.02 13.68 -8.85
N TYR A 58 12.74 14.44 -8.02
CA TYR A 58 12.23 15.55 -7.24
C TYR A 58 12.57 16.89 -7.89
N GLY A 59 11.89 17.94 -7.43
CA GLY A 59 12.07 19.29 -7.95
C GLY A 59 13.05 20.11 -7.12
N GLY A 60 12.83 21.43 -7.13
CA GLY A 60 13.73 22.39 -6.50
C GLY A 60 15.03 22.62 -7.27
N ARG A 61 15.97 23.36 -6.66
CA ARG A 61 17.23 23.76 -7.30
C ARG A 61 18.16 22.58 -7.63
N ASN A 62 18.17 21.57 -6.77
CA ASN A 62 19.14 20.47 -6.84
C ASN A 62 18.60 19.23 -7.58
N LYS A 63 17.36 19.26 -8.12
CA LYS A 63 16.69 18.19 -8.87
C LYS A 63 17.09 16.78 -8.39
N THR A 64 16.88 16.52 -7.11
CA THR A 64 17.39 15.30 -6.48
C THR A 64 16.66 14.07 -7.00
N VAL A 65 17.37 12.94 -7.05
CA VAL A 65 16.80 11.65 -7.45
C VAL A 65 16.82 10.71 -6.26
N ALA A 66 15.72 9.98 -6.04
CA ALA A 66 15.64 8.95 -5.01
C ALA A 66 15.34 7.60 -5.66
N THR A 67 16.08 6.57 -5.24
CA THR A 67 15.77 5.19 -5.59
C THR A 67 14.98 4.57 -4.44
N PRO A 68 13.72 4.13 -4.66
CA PRO A 68 12.94 3.46 -3.62
C PRO A 68 13.63 2.19 -3.12
N ASN A 69 13.67 2.01 -1.80
CA ASN A 69 14.16 0.78 -1.19
C ASN A 69 12.95 -0.08 -0.80
N GLN A 70 12.81 -1.26 -1.42
CA GLN A 70 11.70 -2.18 -1.21
C GLN A 70 10.29 -1.57 -1.37
N GLY A 71 10.15 -0.55 -2.23
CA GLY A 71 8.90 0.19 -2.44
C GLY A 71 8.67 1.33 -1.46
N VAL A 72 9.63 1.62 -0.56
CA VAL A 72 9.60 2.75 0.37
C VAL A 72 10.51 3.85 -0.14
N TRP A 73 10.05 5.09 -0.07
CA TRP A 73 10.85 6.28 -0.38
C TRP A 73 10.65 7.34 0.70
N ASP A 74 11.64 8.22 0.86
CA ASP A 74 11.65 9.30 1.84
C ASP A 74 11.75 10.68 1.15
N MET A 75 10.95 11.63 1.63
CA MET A 75 10.92 13.02 1.18
C MET A 75 11.84 13.96 1.96
N ARG A 76 12.51 13.49 3.03
CA ARG A 76 13.48 14.32 3.78
C ARG A 76 14.55 14.89 2.86
N GLY A 77 14.75 16.21 2.98
CA GLY A 77 15.71 16.98 2.18
C GLY A 77 15.33 17.13 0.69
N LYS A 78 14.09 16.81 0.29
CA LYS A 78 13.63 16.85 -1.11
C LYS A 78 12.44 17.79 -1.26
N GLN A 79 12.35 18.43 -2.42
CA GLN A 79 11.25 19.35 -2.76
C GLN A 79 10.32 18.70 -3.79
N PHE A 80 9.04 19.07 -3.78
CA PHE A 80 8.10 18.60 -4.79
C PHE A 80 8.60 18.93 -6.21
N TYR A 81 8.35 18.01 -7.15
CA TYR A 81 8.68 18.22 -8.56
C TYR A 81 8.01 19.49 -9.12
N ALA A 82 6.70 19.62 -8.86
CA ALA A 82 5.93 20.82 -9.11
C ALA A 82 5.22 21.22 -7.81
N GLY A 83 5.88 22.09 -7.02
CA GLY A 83 5.28 22.66 -5.82
C GLY A 83 4.26 23.75 -6.18
N ILE A 84 3.16 23.80 -5.43
CA ILE A 84 2.16 24.88 -5.55
C ILE A 84 2.35 25.81 -4.35
N GLU A 85 2.35 27.11 -4.61
CA GLU A 85 2.33 28.13 -3.58
C GLU A 85 0.90 28.29 -3.03
N ILE A 86 0.71 28.04 -1.74
CA ILE A 86 -0.57 28.23 -1.05
C ILE A 86 -0.67 29.69 -0.61
N LYS A 87 -1.40 30.50 -1.37
CA LYS A 87 -1.57 31.94 -1.08
C LYS A 87 -2.57 32.21 0.03
N VAL A 88 -3.63 31.40 0.12
CA VAL A 88 -4.74 31.56 1.06
C VAL A 88 -5.11 30.19 1.60
N TRP A 89 -5.18 30.08 2.93
CA TRP A 89 -5.64 28.89 3.65
C TRP A 89 -6.29 29.30 4.97
N ALA A 90 -7.15 28.44 5.51
CA ALA A 90 -7.80 28.62 6.80
C ALA A 90 -7.91 27.26 7.51
N VAL A 91 -7.99 27.29 8.84
CA VAL A 91 -8.22 26.10 9.67
C VAL A 91 -9.44 26.37 10.54
N ALA A 92 -10.38 25.42 10.56
CA ALA A 92 -11.50 25.42 11.48
C ALA A 92 -11.34 24.23 12.44
N CYS A 93 -11.15 24.51 13.72
CA CYS A 93 -11.04 23.50 14.76
C CYS A 93 -12.35 23.44 15.56
N PHE A 94 -13.05 22.32 15.48
CA PHE A 94 -14.29 22.08 16.24
C PHE A 94 -14.09 21.17 17.45
N ALA A 95 -12.83 20.87 17.80
CA ALA A 95 -12.53 20.10 18.99
C ALA A 95 -12.85 20.92 20.26
N PRO A 96 -13.26 20.27 21.36
CA PRO A 96 -13.45 20.97 22.63
C PRO A 96 -12.20 21.74 23.04
N GLN A 97 -12.35 23.00 23.47
CA GLN A 97 -11.24 23.89 23.82
C GLN A 97 -10.30 23.32 24.90
N LYS A 98 -10.79 22.41 25.75
CA LYS A 98 -9.97 21.70 26.75
C LYS A 98 -8.91 20.79 26.13
N GLN A 99 -9.16 20.26 24.93
CA GLN A 99 -8.26 19.35 24.21
C GLN A 99 -7.38 20.11 23.21
N CYS A 100 -7.91 21.15 22.58
CA CYS A 100 -7.18 22.04 21.70
C CYS A 100 -7.14 23.44 22.31
N ARG A 101 -6.16 23.67 23.20
CA ARG A 101 -5.93 24.97 23.83
C ARG A 101 -5.38 25.96 22.80
N GLU A 102 -5.97 27.14 22.78
CA GLU A 102 -5.59 28.22 21.88
C GLU A 102 -4.18 28.74 22.14
N ASP A 103 -3.70 28.65 23.39
CA ASP A 103 -2.36 29.05 23.81
C ASP A 103 -1.22 28.31 23.08
N LEU A 104 -1.52 27.12 22.53
CA LEU A 104 -0.58 26.27 21.79
C LEU A 104 -0.62 26.50 20.27
N LEU A 105 -1.53 27.34 19.77
CA LEU A 105 -1.74 27.60 18.34
C LEU A 105 -0.95 28.81 17.81
N LYS A 106 0.02 29.33 18.58
CA LYS A 106 0.85 30.48 18.19
C LYS A 106 2.16 30.05 17.53
#